data_AF-A0A951IUH3-F1
#
_entry.id   AF-A0A951IUH3-F1
#
_cell.length_a   1.000
_cell.length_b   1.000
_cell.length_c   1.000
_cell.angle_alpha   90.00
_cell.angle_beta   90.00
_cell.angle_gamma   90.00
#
_symmetry.space_group_name_H-M   'P 1'
#
loop_
_entity.id
_entity.type
_entity.pdbx_description
1 polymer ?
#
loop_
_entity_poly.entity_id
_entity_poly.type
_entity_poly.pdbx_seq_one_letter_code
_entity_poly.pdbx_strand_id
1 'polypeptide(L)'
;MKRSLLCLTLLAAFAAHAKLPAPPAPTEEAKAKAAEAAAKTAWSAKVDAYKLCVYMDKAASNYFKTAAMTGKSVKPAAAGAPACTDPGPFAYVPPKPAEAAGAHSPAATAVSPPSSQAPAGAATPAKK
;
A
#
# COMPACT_ATOMS: atom_id res chain seq x y z
N MET A 1 -16.37 8.52 -40.39
CA MET A 1 -15.83 9.90 -40.40
C MET A 1 -16.06 10.64 -39.08
N LYS A 2 -17.31 10.81 -38.62
CA LYS A 2 -17.65 11.55 -37.38
C LYS A 2 -17.08 10.93 -36.08
N ARG A 3 -17.05 9.59 -35.99
CA ARG A 3 -16.44 8.85 -34.86
C ARG A 3 -14.91 8.91 -34.84
N SER A 4 -14.25 8.87 -36.01
CA SER A 4 -12.79 9.07 -36.11
C SER A 4 -12.40 10.49 -35.71
N LEU A 5 -13.22 11.49 -36.06
CA LEU A 5 -12.97 12.88 -35.70
C LEU A 5 -13.04 13.09 -34.18
N LEU A 6 -13.96 12.42 -33.49
CA LEU A 6 -14.10 12.47 -32.03
C LEU A 6 -12.93 11.79 -31.28
N CYS A 7 -12.41 10.67 -31.82
CA CYS A 7 -11.23 10.02 -31.24
C CYS A 7 -9.95 10.85 -31.46
N LEU A 8 -9.84 11.53 -32.60
CA LEU A 8 -8.68 12.36 -32.92
C LEU A 8 -8.62 13.64 -32.05
N THR A 9 -9.78 14.24 -31.74
CA THR A 9 -9.85 15.40 -30.84
C THR A 9 -9.55 15.05 -29.39
N LEU A 10 -9.97 13.86 -28.92
CA LEU A 10 -9.66 13.40 -27.57
C LEU A 10 -8.16 13.09 -27.41
N LEU A 11 -7.51 12.55 -28.44
CA LEU A 11 -6.06 12.30 -28.44
C LEU A 11 -5.24 13.61 -28.51
N ALA A 12 -5.74 14.61 -29.25
CA ALA A 12 -5.12 15.93 -29.33
C ALA A 12 -5.17 16.71 -28.00
N ALA A 13 -6.16 16.45 -27.14
CA ALA A 13 -6.26 17.05 -25.81
C ALA A 13 -5.11 16.62 -24.86
N PHE A 14 -4.49 15.45 -25.09
CA PHE A 14 -3.31 15.00 -24.33
C PHE A 14 -1.99 15.52 -24.89
N ALA A 15 -1.95 15.90 -26.18
CA ALA A 15 -0.75 16.40 -26.85
C ALA A 15 -0.43 17.87 -26.53
N ALA A 16 -1.36 18.60 -25.88
CA ALA A 16 -1.13 19.95 -25.38
C ALA A 16 -0.35 19.98 -24.06
N HIS A 17 0.71 19.18 -23.93
CA HIS A 17 1.81 19.51 -23.03
C HIS A 17 2.69 20.53 -23.77
N ALA A 18 2.20 21.76 -23.86
CA ALA A 18 3.07 22.91 -24.08
C ALA A 18 4.22 22.82 -23.07
N LYS A 19 5.41 23.31 -23.43
CA LYS A 19 6.59 23.39 -22.56
C LYS A 19 6.32 24.37 -21.40
N LEU A 20 5.40 23.98 -20.53
CA LEU A 20 5.12 24.55 -19.24
C LEU A 20 6.26 24.12 -18.31
N PRO A 21 6.65 24.97 -17.35
CA PRO A 21 7.54 24.57 -16.28
C PRO A 21 7.07 23.22 -15.72
N ALA A 22 8.00 22.29 -15.48
CA ALA A 22 7.66 21.01 -14.88
C ALA A 22 6.78 21.28 -13.65
N PRO A 23 5.63 20.58 -13.50
CA PRO A 23 4.81 20.76 -12.32
C PRO A 23 5.70 20.56 -11.09
N PRO A 24 5.56 21.42 -10.06
CA PRO A 24 6.38 21.32 -8.88
C PRO A 24 6.31 19.90 -8.33
N ALA A 25 7.46 19.37 -7.93
CA ALA A 25 7.54 18.02 -7.39
C ALA A 25 6.45 17.84 -6.32
N PRO A 26 5.68 16.75 -6.35
CA PRO A 26 4.61 16.54 -5.40
C PRO A 26 5.19 16.63 -3.99
N THR A 27 4.59 17.49 -3.17
CA THR A 27 4.97 17.66 -1.77
C THR A 27 4.89 16.30 -1.06
N GLU A 28 5.71 16.11 -0.03
CA GLU A 28 5.69 14.86 0.74
C GLU A 28 4.29 14.57 1.33
N GLU A 29 3.54 15.63 1.66
CA GLU A 29 2.12 15.58 2.02
C GLU A 29 1.24 14.96 0.91
N ALA A 30 1.43 15.38 -0.34
CA ALA A 30 0.67 14.86 -1.48
C ALA A 30 1.01 13.39 -1.76
N LYS A 31 2.27 12.99 -1.59
CA LYS A 31 2.68 11.58 -1.71
C LYS A 31 2.09 10.72 -0.60
N ALA A 32 2.07 11.22 0.64
CA ALA A 32 1.47 10.51 1.77
C ALA A 32 -0.04 10.28 1.57
N LYS A 33 -0.76 11.28 1.04
CA LYS A 33 -2.18 11.16 0.71
C LYS A 33 -2.45 10.21 -0.47
N ALA A 34 -1.60 10.23 -1.48
CA ALA A 34 -1.67 9.27 -2.59
C ALA A 34 -1.45 7.82 -2.10
N ALA A 35 -0.49 7.60 -1.19
CA ALA A 35 -0.23 6.30 -0.59
C ALA A 35 -1.42 5.80 0.27
N GLU A 36 -2.04 6.69 1.06
CA GLU A 36 -3.25 6.36 1.82
C GLU A 36 -4.42 5.98 0.90
N ALA A 37 -4.63 6.73 -0.19
CA ALA A 37 -5.68 6.43 -1.17
C ALA A 37 -5.43 5.10 -1.90
N ALA A 38 -4.18 4.80 -2.24
CA ALA A 38 -3.79 3.52 -2.84
C ALA A 38 -4.04 2.36 -1.88
N ALA A 39 -3.67 2.52 -0.60
CA ALA A 39 -3.94 1.52 0.44
C ALA A 39 -5.45 1.28 0.61
N LYS A 40 -6.25 2.35 0.63
CA LYS A 40 -7.72 2.24 0.73
C LYS A 40 -8.32 1.53 -0.50
N THR A 41 -7.84 1.86 -1.69
CA THR A 41 -8.27 1.20 -2.94
C THR A 41 -7.94 -0.29 -2.92
N ALA A 42 -6.73 -0.65 -2.49
CA ALA A 42 -6.34 -2.05 -2.36
C ALA A 42 -7.21 -2.79 -1.34
N TRP A 43 -7.52 -2.17 -0.20
CA TRP A 43 -8.42 -2.74 0.80
C TRP A 43 -9.85 -2.91 0.28
N SER A 44 -10.41 -1.90 -0.38
CA SER A 44 -11.74 -1.99 -1.01
C SER A 44 -11.83 -3.14 -2.00
N ALA A 45 -10.81 -3.33 -2.85
CA ALA A 45 -10.77 -4.47 -3.77
C ALA A 45 -10.78 -5.83 -3.05
N LYS A 46 -10.15 -5.93 -1.86
CA LYS A 46 -10.24 -7.15 -1.03
C LYS A 46 -11.63 -7.34 -0.43
N VAL A 47 -12.29 -6.27 0.01
CA VAL A 47 -13.66 -6.33 0.51
C VAL A 47 -14.61 -6.78 -0.59
N ASP A 48 -14.49 -6.22 -1.79
CA ASP A 48 -15.34 -6.58 -2.93
C ASP A 48 -15.17 -8.05 -3.30
N ALA A 49 -13.92 -8.54 -3.33
CA ALA A 49 -13.63 -9.96 -3.56
C ALA A 49 -14.25 -10.86 -2.46
N TYR A 50 -14.16 -10.45 -1.20
CA TYR A 50 -14.81 -11.17 -0.09
C TYR A 50 -16.33 -11.22 -0.25
N LYS A 51 -16.97 -10.09 -0.58
CA LYS A 51 -18.43 -10.06 -0.79
C LYS A 51 -18.83 -10.94 -1.97
N LEU A 52 -18.11 -10.86 -3.08
CA LEU A 52 -18.36 -11.72 -4.24
C LEU A 52 -18.30 -13.20 -3.85
N CYS A 53 -17.26 -13.61 -3.11
CA CYS A 53 -17.14 -14.98 -2.61
C CYS A 53 -18.36 -15.39 -1.77
N VAL A 54 -18.78 -14.57 -0.81
CA VAL A 54 -19.95 -14.85 0.04
C VAL A 54 -21.23 -14.99 -0.79
N TYR A 55 -21.41 -14.19 -1.83
CA TYR A 55 -22.58 -14.29 -2.71
C TYR A 55 -22.54 -15.57 -3.55
N MET A 56 -21.38 -16.00 -4.03
CA MET A 56 -21.24 -17.26 -4.76
C MET A 56 -21.54 -18.47 -3.87
N ASP A 57 -21.06 -18.47 -2.62
CA ASP A 57 -21.38 -19.52 -1.65
C ASP A 57 -22.87 -19.58 -1.33
N LYS A 58 -23.52 -18.42 -1.18
CA LYS A 58 -24.97 -18.35 -0.99
C LYS A 58 -25.71 -18.88 -2.22
N ALA A 59 -25.30 -18.50 -3.42
CA ALA A 59 -25.92 -18.98 -4.65
C ALA A 59 -25.81 -20.52 -4.77
N ALA A 60 -24.62 -21.07 -4.51
CA ALA A 60 -24.38 -22.50 -4.50
C ALA A 60 -25.26 -23.20 -3.44
N SER A 61 -25.33 -22.67 -2.21
CA SER A 61 -26.19 -23.24 -1.16
C SER A 61 -27.67 -23.24 -1.55
N ASN A 62 -28.17 -22.14 -2.11
CA ASN A 62 -29.56 -22.07 -2.58
C ASN A 62 -29.83 -23.09 -3.69
N TYR A 63 -28.90 -23.24 -4.63
CA TYR A 63 -29.01 -24.25 -5.69
C TYR A 63 -29.09 -25.67 -5.11
N PHE A 64 -28.19 -26.04 -4.18
CA PHE A 64 -28.21 -27.36 -3.56
C PHE A 64 -29.48 -27.60 -2.74
N LYS A 65 -29.98 -26.59 -2.02
CA LYS A 65 -31.27 -26.67 -1.30
C LYS A 65 -32.42 -26.94 -2.27
N THR A 66 -32.51 -26.20 -3.38
CA THR A 66 -33.55 -26.39 -4.39
C THR A 66 -33.42 -27.73 -5.11
N ALA A 67 -32.20 -28.17 -5.41
CA ALA A 67 -31.95 -29.49 -6.00
C ALA A 67 -32.41 -30.62 -5.06
N ALA A 68 -32.11 -30.51 -3.76
CA ALA A 68 -32.58 -31.46 -2.75
C ALA A 68 -34.11 -31.49 -2.65
N MET A 69 -34.78 -30.32 -2.65
CA MET A 69 -36.25 -30.24 -2.64
C MET A 69 -36.91 -30.87 -3.89
N THR A 70 -36.23 -30.81 -5.03
CA THR A 70 -36.72 -31.38 -6.30
C THR A 70 -36.30 -32.84 -6.50
N GLY A 71 -35.81 -33.51 -5.45
CA GLY A 71 -35.39 -34.91 -5.47
C GLY A 71 -34.15 -35.17 -6.32
N LYS A 72 -33.43 -34.12 -6.74
CA LYS A 72 -32.25 -34.22 -7.60
C LYS A 72 -31.01 -34.16 -6.72
N SER A 73 -30.33 -35.31 -6.56
CA SER A 73 -29.07 -35.37 -5.81
C SER A 73 -27.93 -34.79 -6.66
N VAL A 74 -27.52 -33.55 -6.38
CA VAL A 74 -26.37 -32.92 -7.05
C VAL A 74 -25.18 -32.97 -6.11
N LYS A 75 -24.14 -33.73 -6.50
CA LYS A 75 -22.91 -33.84 -5.70
C LYS A 75 -22.14 -32.52 -5.78
N PRO A 76 -21.75 -31.91 -4.65
CA PRO A 76 -20.88 -30.74 -4.68
C PRO A 76 -19.57 -31.08 -5.39
N ALA A 77 -19.18 -30.25 -6.36
CA ALA A 77 -17.84 -30.23 -6.93
C ALA A 77 -16.84 -29.48 -6.01
N ALA A 78 -17.27 -29.12 -4.79
CA ALA A 78 -16.63 -28.15 -3.92
C ALA A 78 -15.44 -28.66 -3.08
N ALA A 79 -14.77 -29.74 -3.45
CA ALA A 79 -13.69 -30.32 -2.63
C ALA A 79 -12.40 -29.47 -2.58
N GLY A 80 -12.40 -28.23 -3.08
CA GLY A 80 -11.23 -27.35 -3.07
C GLY A 80 -11.53 -25.86 -3.22
N ALA A 81 -12.77 -25.42 -3.03
CA ALA A 81 -13.06 -23.99 -3.03
C ALA A 81 -12.46 -23.35 -1.76
N PRO A 82 -11.58 -22.34 -1.86
CA PRO A 82 -11.03 -21.66 -0.70
C PRO A 82 -12.16 -20.93 0.05
N ALA A 83 -12.12 -20.97 1.38
CA ALA A 83 -13.08 -20.25 2.20
C ALA A 83 -12.98 -18.74 1.97
N CYS A 84 -14.12 -18.04 1.97
CA CYS A 84 -14.15 -16.58 1.87
C CYS A 84 -13.45 -15.94 3.08
N THR A 85 -12.31 -15.30 2.84
CA THR A 85 -11.52 -14.64 3.89
C THR A 85 -11.94 -13.18 4.01
N ASP A 86 -12.36 -12.77 5.21
CA ASP A 86 -12.65 -11.38 5.53
C ASP A 86 -11.33 -10.57 5.61
N PRO A 87 -11.15 -9.50 4.82
CA PRO A 87 -9.97 -8.65 4.90
C PRO A 87 -9.83 -7.87 6.22
N GLY A 88 -10.87 -7.85 7.07
CA GLY A 88 -10.86 -7.14 8.33
C GLY A 88 -10.93 -5.61 8.15
N PRO A 89 -10.83 -4.83 9.25
CA PRO A 89 -10.90 -3.38 9.18
C PRO A 89 -9.71 -2.79 8.41
N PHE A 90 -9.93 -1.66 7.72
CA PHE A 90 -8.84 -0.94 7.08
C PHE A 90 -7.85 -0.40 8.14
N ALA A 91 -6.60 -0.83 8.07
CA ALA A 91 -5.52 -0.34 8.91
C ALA A 91 -4.40 0.20 8.03
N TYR A 92 -4.11 1.50 8.17
CA TYR A 92 -3.01 2.18 7.47
C TYR A 92 -2.11 2.85 8.49
N VAL A 93 -0.83 2.44 8.50
CA VAL A 93 0.23 3.09 9.25
C VAL A 93 1.06 3.87 8.24
N PRO A 94 1.02 5.23 8.24
CA PRO A 94 1.79 6.01 7.30
C PRO A 94 3.29 5.75 7.50
N PRO A 95 4.07 5.61 6.40
CA PRO A 95 5.52 5.47 6.51
C PRO A 95 6.11 6.74 7.15
N LYS A 96 7.03 6.56 8.11
CA LYS A 96 7.72 7.68 8.77
C LYS A 96 8.55 8.45 7.73
N PRO A 97 8.44 9.79 7.66
CA PRO A 97 9.26 10.60 6.76
C PRO A 97 10.76 10.34 6.99
N ALA A 98 11.51 10.19 5.90
CA ALA A 98 12.94 9.86 5.94
C ALA A 98 13.81 10.89 6.66
N GLU A 99 13.36 12.15 6.79
CA GLU A 99 14.06 13.19 7.55
C GLU A 99 14.11 12.94 9.05
N ALA A 100 13.23 12.10 9.58
CA ALA A 100 13.26 11.73 11.00
C ALA A 100 14.11 10.48 11.28
N ALA A 101 14.89 10.01 10.31
CA ALA A 101 15.87 8.92 10.44
C ALA A 101 17.33 9.41 10.44
N GLY A 102 17.57 10.73 10.37
CA GLY A 102 18.91 11.32 10.44
C GLY A 102 19.21 11.93 11.80
N ALA A 103 20.15 11.34 12.54
CA ALA A 103 20.88 11.91 13.68
C ALA A 103 20.12 12.19 14.99
N HIS A 104 19.41 11.21 15.54
CA HIS A 104 19.32 11.10 17.00
C HIS A 104 19.88 9.74 17.43
N SER A 105 21.07 9.80 18.00
CA SER A 105 21.61 8.72 18.83
C SER A 105 20.51 8.17 19.76
N PRO A 106 20.46 6.85 20.04
CA PRO A 106 19.52 6.31 21.00
C PRO A 106 19.65 7.07 22.32
N ALA A 107 18.54 7.39 22.98
CA ALA A 107 18.54 8.16 24.25
C ALA A 107 19.47 7.58 25.34
N ALA A 108 19.86 6.32 25.22
CA ALA A 108 20.87 5.67 26.06
C ALA A 108 22.24 6.37 26.06
N THR A 109 22.70 6.95 24.94
CA THR A 109 23.99 7.68 24.90
C THR A 109 23.93 9.08 25.50
N ALA A 110 22.74 9.61 25.82
CA ALA A 110 22.60 10.86 26.57
C ALA A 110 22.76 10.67 28.09
N VAL A 111 22.62 9.44 28.59
CA VAL A 111 22.72 9.12 30.03
C VAL A 111 24.13 8.64 30.42
N SER A 112 24.97 8.26 29.45
CA SER A 112 26.35 7.82 29.71
C SER A 112 27.26 8.16 28.53
N PRO A 113 27.86 9.36 28.47
CA PRO A 113 28.89 9.66 27.48
C PRO A 113 30.12 8.77 27.77
N PRO A 114 30.72 8.10 26.77
CA PRO A 114 32.02 7.43 26.94
C PRO A 114 33.12 8.50 27.00
N SER A 115 33.20 9.20 28.13
CA SER A 115 34.33 10.07 28.42
C SER A 115 35.51 9.19 28.85
N SER A 116 36.37 8.83 27.89
CA SER A 116 37.74 8.48 28.23
C SER A 116 38.49 9.79 28.44
N GLN A 117 38.61 10.20 29.71
CA GLN A 117 39.53 11.26 30.10
C GLN A 117 40.97 10.75 29.88
N ALA A 118 41.51 10.96 28.69
CA ALA A 118 42.95 10.99 28.48
C ALA A 118 43.39 12.45 28.69
N PRO A 119 44.24 12.76 29.69
CA PRO A 119 44.77 14.11 29.86
C PRO A 119 45.62 14.50 28.64
N ALA A 120 45.36 15.70 28.13
CA ALA A 120 46.24 16.35 27.15
C ALA A 120 47.56 16.72 27.84
N GLY A 121 48.66 16.14 27.38
CA GLY A 121 50.01 16.57 27.74
C GLY A 121 50.91 15.46 28.27
N ALA A 122 51.64 14.82 27.37
CA ALA A 122 52.93 14.21 27.70
C ALA A 122 53.92 14.60 26.60
N ALA A 123 54.97 15.34 26.99
CA ALA A 123 56.04 15.79 26.11
C ALA A 123 56.81 14.59 25.55
N THR A 124 57.09 14.62 24.24
CA THR A 124 58.00 13.68 23.58
C THR A 124 59.45 13.94 24.01
N PRO A 125 60.20 12.93 24.48
CA PRO A 125 61.63 13.08 24.69
C PRO A 125 62.36 13.03 23.34
N ALA A 126 63.19 14.04 23.07
CA ALA A 126 64.11 14.07 21.95
C ALA A 126 65.15 12.96 22.07
N LYS A 127 65.38 12.21 20.97
CA LYS A 127 66.54 11.33 20.84
C LYS A 127 67.17 11.43 19.46
N LYS A 128 68.39 11.99 19.49
CA LYS A 128 69.61 11.82 18.68
C LYS A 128 69.50 11.95 17.16
#